data_AF-A0A7G9YWV1-F1
#
_entry.id   AF-A0A7G9YWV1-F1
#
_cell.length_a   1.000
_cell.length_b   1.000
_cell.length_c   1.000
_cell.angle_alpha   90.00
_cell.angle_beta   90.00
_cell.angle_gamma   90.00
#
_symmetry.space_group_name_H-M   'P 1'
#
loop_
_entity.id
_entity.type
_entity.pdbx_description
1 polymer ?
#
loop_
_entity_poly.entity_id
_entity_poly.type
_entity_poly.pdbx_seq_one_letter_code
_entity_poly.pdbx_strand_id
1 'polypeptide(L)'
;MALPRKVKETAEWKRASGEFSVITVPAAILSLKTFAKIQKDAEKILGVEGAAVLLYEAGKDAGKTWISRFHDEWGLKEAENEFIQATEEFYAELGWGKFSIDIEHRTIRIENSFIARGYGKGEAKKPVCHFLCGYSASLITELIDKEVDVEEKKCMAKGDRYCEFIAVNP
;
A
#
# COMPACT_ATOMS: atom_id res chain seq x y z
N MET A 1 24.71 7.67 -6.42
CA MET A 1 23.54 7.18 -5.67
C MET A 1 23.43 5.69 -5.87
N ALA A 2 23.18 4.92 -4.80
CA ALA A 2 22.84 3.52 -4.94
C ALA A 2 21.42 3.46 -5.53
N LEU A 3 21.24 2.73 -6.63
CA LEU A 3 19.92 2.48 -7.21
C LEU A 3 19.00 1.81 -6.17
N PRO A 4 17.67 1.96 -6.28
CA PRO A 4 16.73 1.19 -5.48
C PRO A 4 17.10 -0.29 -5.54
N ARG A 5 17.27 -0.92 -4.37
CA ARG A 5 17.59 -2.35 -4.31
C ARG A 5 16.33 -3.14 -4.60
N LYS A 6 16.46 -4.25 -5.32
CA LYS A 6 15.30 -5.12 -5.59
C LYS A 6 14.82 -5.79 -4.31
N VAL A 7 13.53 -6.12 -4.22
CA VAL A 7 12.96 -6.91 -3.10
C VAL A 7 13.74 -8.22 -2.95
N LYS A 8 14.05 -8.89 -4.06
CA LYS A 8 14.80 -10.15 -4.04
C LYS A 8 16.19 -10.05 -3.41
N GLU A 9 16.78 -8.86 -3.39
CA GLU A 9 18.10 -8.58 -2.81
C GLU A 9 18.01 -8.18 -1.33
N THR A 10 16.82 -7.76 -0.88
CA THR A 10 16.57 -7.24 0.47
C THR A 10 15.67 -8.15 1.31
N ALA A 11 15.14 -9.21 0.71
CA ALA A 11 14.36 -10.24 1.37
C ALA A 11 15.29 -11.31 1.97
N GLU A 12 15.06 -11.63 3.24
CA GLU A 12 15.83 -12.63 3.99
C GLU A 12 14.90 -13.71 4.54
N TRP A 13 15.27 -14.98 4.31
CA TRP A 13 14.56 -16.16 4.84
C TRP A 13 15.45 -16.91 5.82
N LYS A 14 15.18 -16.79 7.12
CA LYS A 14 15.87 -17.54 8.17
C LYS A 14 15.07 -18.79 8.51
N ARG A 15 15.18 -19.82 7.66
CA ARG A 15 14.36 -21.04 7.76
C ARG A 15 14.51 -21.79 9.08
N ALA A 16 15.69 -21.75 9.70
CA ALA A 16 15.94 -22.42 10.98
C ALA A 16 15.13 -21.80 12.13
N SER A 17 14.95 -20.47 12.14
CA SER A 17 14.14 -19.74 13.13
C SER A 17 12.69 -19.52 12.67
N GLY A 18 12.38 -19.73 11.40
CA GLY A 18 11.05 -19.51 10.82
C GLY A 18 10.75 -18.03 10.52
N GLU A 19 11.78 -17.20 10.42
CA GLU A 19 11.62 -15.76 10.23
C GLU A 19 11.77 -15.37 8.75
N PHE A 20 10.99 -14.36 8.37
CA PHE A 20 11.06 -13.70 7.06
C PHE A 20 11.10 -12.19 7.28
N SER A 21 11.95 -11.51 6.53
CA SER A 21 12.00 -10.05 6.54
C SER A 21 12.25 -9.50 5.15
N VAL A 22 11.83 -8.27 4.93
CA VAL A 22 12.09 -7.50 3.71
C VAL A 22 12.55 -6.11 4.14
N ILE A 23 13.71 -5.67 3.64
CA ILE A 23 14.34 -4.39 4.05
C ILE A 23 14.37 -4.28 5.58
N THR A 24 14.93 -5.30 6.25
CA THR A 24 15.05 -5.39 7.71
C THR A 24 13.73 -5.40 8.51
N VAL A 25 12.56 -5.28 7.86
CA VAL A 25 11.24 -5.37 8.51
C VAL A 25 10.80 -6.83 8.58
N PRO A 26 10.56 -7.40 9.78
CA PRO A 26 9.94 -8.71 9.92
C PRO A 26 8.56 -8.74 9.26
N ALA A 27 8.30 -9.77 8.47
CA ALA A 27 7.10 -9.87 7.65
C ALA A 27 6.57 -11.32 7.60
N ALA A 28 5.34 -11.46 7.13
CA ALA A 28 4.72 -12.74 6.83
C ALA A 28 4.07 -12.69 5.45
N ILE A 29 4.12 -13.82 4.74
CA ILE A 29 3.45 -13.95 3.43
C ILE A 29 2.06 -14.53 3.66
N LEU A 30 1.03 -13.78 3.28
CA LEU A 30 -0.37 -14.19 3.37
C LEU A 30 -1.01 -14.23 1.98
N SER A 31 -1.95 -15.16 1.78
CA SER A 31 -2.69 -15.23 0.52
C SER A 31 -3.67 -14.06 0.37
N LEU A 32 -3.96 -13.65 -0.87
CA LEU A 32 -4.98 -12.62 -1.14
C LEU A 32 -6.35 -12.98 -0.56
N LYS A 33 -6.69 -14.28 -0.59
CA LYS A 33 -7.93 -14.80 -0.01
C LYS A 33 -7.96 -14.62 1.51
N THR A 34 -6.83 -14.82 2.18
CA THR A 34 -6.69 -14.61 3.63
C THR A 34 -6.92 -13.14 3.98
N PHE A 35 -6.24 -12.22 3.30
CA PHE A 35 -6.41 -10.78 3.52
C PHE A 35 -7.85 -10.34 3.26
N ALA A 36 -8.43 -10.74 2.12
CA ALA A 36 -9.81 -10.42 1.77
C ALA A 36 -10.82 -10.99 2.78
N LYS A 37 -10.56 -12.17 3.34
CA LYS A 37 -11.40 -12.74 4.40
C LYS A 37 -11.31 -11.93 5.69
N ILE A 38 -10.11 -11.50 6.11
CA ILE A 38 -9.94 -10.62 7.28
C ILE A 38 -10.77 -9.34 7.10
N GLN A 39 -10.67 -8.71 5.93
CA GLN A 39 -11.45 -7.52 5.61
C GLN A 39 -12.97 -7.79 5.66
N LYS A 40 -13.46 -8.82 4.96
CA LYS A 40 -14.90 -9.15 4.92
C LYS A 40 -15.44 -9.52 6.30
N ASP A 41 -14.64 -10.22 7.13
CA ASP A 41 -15.02 -10.53 8.51
C ASP A 41 -15.06 -9.25 9.36
N ALA A 42 -14.12 -8.32 9.19
CA ALA A 42 -14.15 -7.01 9.86
C ALA A 42 -15.39 -6.20 9.46
N GLU A 43 -15.73 -6.15 8.17
CA GLU A 43 -16.94 -5.49 7.66
C GLU A 43 -18.23 -6.09 8.28
N LYS A 44 -18.24 -7.41 8.49
CA LYS A 44 -19.37 -8.11 9.14
C LYS A 44 -19.47 -7.79 10.64
N ILE A 45 -18.35 -7.66 11.33
CA ILE A 45 -18.30 -7.47 12.80
C ILE A 45 -18.48 -6.00 13.18
N LEU A 46 -17.82 -5.10 12.47
CA LEU A 46 -17.73 -3.67 12.79
C LEU A 46 -18.65 -2.79 11.93
N GLY A 47 -19.26 -3.37 10.90
CA GLY A 47 -19.87 -2.61 9.82
C GLY A 47 -18.83 -2.10 8.82
N VAL A 48 -19.29 -1.73 7.62
CA VAL A 48 -18.42 -1.30 6.52
C VAL A 48 -17.58 -0.08 6.89
N GLU A 49 -18.20 0.95 7.50
CA GLU A 49 -17.51 2.19 7.86
C GLU A 49 -16.50 1.95 9.01
N GLY A 50 -16.85 1.13 9.99
CA GLY A 50 -15.92 0.78 11.09
C GLY A 50 -14.72 -0.03 10.60
N ALA A 51 -14.93 -0.98 9.69
CA ALA A 51 -13.85 -1.71 9.04
C ALA A 51 -12.99 -0.81 8.14
N ALA A 52 -13.59 0.17 7.47
CA ALA A 52 -12.86 1.14 6.66
C ALA A 52 -11.90 1.98 7.51
N VAL A 53 -12.36 2.51 8.65
CA VAL A 53 -11.49 3.25 9.59
C VAL A 53 -10.36 2.36 10.11
N LEU A 54 -10.67 1.14 10.55
CA LEU A 54 -9.66 0.19 11.04
C LEU A 54 -8.57 -0.08 9.99
N LEU A 55 -8.98 -0.35 8.75
CA LEU A 55 -8.05 -0.67 7.66
C LEU A 55 -7.25 0.56 7.23
N TYR A 56 -7.88 1.75 7.20
CA TYR A 56 -7.21 3.00 6.89
C TYR A 56 -6.08 3.29 7.87
N GLU A 57 -6.34 3.26 9.17
CA GLU A 57 -5.32 3.50 10.20
C GLU A 57 -4.19 2.47 10.13
N ALA A 58 -4.53 1.18 9.97
CA ALA A 58 -3.53 0.14 9.79
C ALA A 58 -2.65 0.37 8.54
N GLY A 59 -3.25 0.86 7.46
CA GLY A 59 -2.55 1.24 6.24
C GLY A 59 -1.62 2.43 6.44
N LYS A 60 -2.06 3.44 7.20
CA LYS A 60 -1.28 4.64 7.51
C LYS A 60 -0.03 4.29 8.34
N ASP A 61 -0.19 3.48 9.37
CA ASP A 61 0.94 3.04 10.20
C ASP A 61 1.91 2.12 9.43
N ALA A 62 1.38 1.24 8.57
CA ALA A 62 2.21 0.43 7.69
C ALA A 62 3.02 1.33 6.73
N GLY A 63 2.39 2.33 6.12
CA GLY A 63 3.04 3.29 5.23
C GLY A 63 4.23 3.97 5.90
N LYS A 64 4.03 4.58 7.07
CA LYS A 64 5.11 5.22 7.85
C LYS A 64 6.29 4.29 8.12
N THR A 65 6.01 3.03 8.46
CA THR A 65 7.04 2.02 8.75
C THR A 65 7.94 1.76 7.54
N TRP A 66 7.35 1.53 6.36
CA TRP A 66 8.11 1.23 5.15
C TRP A 66 8.82 2.46 4.58
N ILE A 67 8.18 3.64 4.65
CA ILE A 67 8.78 4.91 4.24
C ILE A 67 10.06 5.19 5.01
N SER A 68 10.04 5.06 6.35
CA SER A 68 11.25 5.18 7.18
C SER A 68 12.36 4.22 6.72
N ARG A 69 12.02 2.99 6.34
CA ARG A 69 13.02 2.02 5.86
C ARG A 69 13.61 2.37 4.50
N PHE A 70 12.83 2.93 3.59
CA PHE A 70 13.36 3.46 2.34
C PHE A 70 14.36 4.60 2.61
N HIS A 71 14.09 5.45 3.59
CA HIS A 71 15.03 6.51 3.97
C HIS A 71 16.28 5.97 4.66
N ASP A 72 16.13 5.12 5.66
CA ASP A 72 17.24 4.66 6.50
C ASP A 72 18.16 3.67 5.78
N GLU A 73 17.58 2.72 5.03
CA GLU A 73 18.34 1.62 4.41
C GLU A 73 18.79 1.95 2.99
N TRP A 74 18.04 2.79 2.27
CA TRP A 74 18.32 3.15 0.88
C TRP A 74 18.72 4.62 0.68
N GLY A 75 18.66 5.46 1.73
CA GLY A 75 19.11 6.85 1.68
C GLY A 75 18.22 7.76 0.84
N LEU A 76 16.92 7.46 0.77
CA LEU A 76 15.99 8.09 -0.18
C LEU A 76 15.29 9.36 0.32
N LYS A 77 15.69 9.90 1.48
CA LYS A 77 15.00 11.03 2.13
C LYS A 77 14.97 12.31 1.28
N GLU A 78 16.09 12.65 0.66
CA GLU A 78 16.23 13.87 -0.12
C GLU A 78 16.22 13.59 -1.64
N ALA A 79 15.71 12.41 -2.04
CA ALA A 79 15.77 11.90 -3.40
C ALA A 79 14.37 11.51 -3.90
N GLU A 80 13.51 12.52 -4.09
CA GLU A 80 12.09 12.35 -4.39
C GLU A 80 11.81 11.41 -5.58
N ASN A 81 12.50 11.62 -6.71
CA ASN A 81 12.29 10.81 -7.92
C ASN A 81 12.69 9.35 -7.70
N GLU A 82 13.82 9.12 -7.05
CA GLU A 82 14.30 7.79 -6.72
C GLU A 82 13.43 7.11 -5.66
N PHE A 83 12.86 7.88 -4.73
CA PHE A 83 11.90 7.38 -3.75
C PHE A 83 10.58 6.95 -4.41
N ILE A 84 10.06 7.74 -5.35
CA ILE A 84 8.90 7.38 -6.16
C ILE A 84 9.18 6.11 -6.97
N GLN A 85 10.32 6.07 -7.68
CA GLN A 85 10.71 4.89 -8.46
C GLN A 85 10.85 3.64 -7.58
N ALA A 86 11.56 3.77 -6.45
CA ALA A 86 11.74 2.68 -5.50
C ALA A 86 10.41 2.16 -4.96
N THR A 87 9.49 3.06 -4.64
CA THR A 87 8.13 2.75 -4.20
C THR A 87 7.38 1.93 -5.25
N GLU A 88 7.36 2.39 -6.50
CA GLU A 88 6.64 1.72 -7.58
C GLU A 88 7.20 0.32 -7.88
N GLU A 89 8.52 0.18 -7.92
CA GLU A 89 9.19 -1.08 -8.18
C GLU A 89 9.03 -2.06 -7.00
N PHE A 90 9.20 -1.59 -5.77
CA PHE A 90 9.12 -2.40 -4.55
C PHE A 90 7.75 -3.06 -4.38
N TYR A 91 6.66 -2.28 -4.49
CA TYR A 91 5.32 -2.82 -4.31
C TYR A 91 4.86 -3.68 -5.50
N ALA A 92 5.38 -3.42 -6.70
CA ALA A 92 5.18 -4.31 -7.84
C ALA A 92 5.85 -5.68 -7.60
N GLU A 93 7.09 -5.70 -7.10
CA GLU A 93 7.81 -6.94 -6.77
C GLU A 93 7.17 -7.72 -5.60
N LEU A 94 6.59 -7.02 -4.61
CA LEU A 94 5.80 -7.64 -3.54
C LEU A 94 4.42 -8.14 -3.99
N GLY A 95 4.00 -7.82 -5.22
CA GLY A 95 2.71 -8.24 -5.76
C GLY A 95 1.52 -7.44 -5.23
N TRP A 96 1.74 -6.24 -4.70
CA TRP A 96 0.67 -5.34 -4.25
C TRP A 96 -0.11 -4.73 -5.43
N GLY A 97 0.55 -4.61 -6.58
CA GLY A 97 0.02 -4.01 -7.79
C GLY A 97 1.10 -3.14 -8.45
N LYS A 98 0.80 -2.62 -9.64
CA LYS A 98 1.67 -1.65 -10.30
C LYS A 98 1.22 -0.26 -9.91
N PHE A 99 2.03 0.41 -9.10
CA PHE A 99 1.79 1.77 -8.65
C PHE A 99 2.17 2.76 -9.75
N SER A 100 1.50 3.90 -9.77
CA SER A 100 1.87 5.07 -10.56
C SER A 100 1.55 6.31 -9.72
N ILE A 101 2.58 7.03 -9.30
CA ILE A 101 2.47 8.18 -8.42
C ILE A 101 2.53 9.46 -9.25
N ASP A 102 1.49 10.28 -9.14
CA ASP A 102 1.38 11.59 -9.77
C ASP A 102 1.29 12.64 -8.66
N ILE A 103 2.45 13.19 -8.29
CA ILE A 103 2.55 14.09 -7.13
C ILE A 103 1.93 15.46 -7.42
N GLU A 104 2.00 15.92 -8.67
CA GLU A 104 1.37 17.17 -9.13
C GLU A 104 -0.14 17.14 -8.85
N HIS A 105 -0.78 16.01 -9.16
CA HIS A 105 -2.21 15.80 -8.91
C HIS A 105 -2.51 15.09 -7.58
N ARG A 106 -1.48 14.85 -6.74
CA ARG A 106 -1.57 14.12 -5.46
C ARG A 106 -2.41 12.85 -5.57
N THR A 107 -2.13 12.08 -6.61
CA THR A 107 -2.91 10.91 -7.00
C THR A 107 -1.99 9.70 -7.10
N ILE A 108 -2.44 8.57 -6.56
CA ILE A 108 -1.79 7.27 -6.75
C ILE A 108 -2.74 6.37 -7.50
N ARG A 109 -2.28 5.76 -8.59
CA ARG A 109 -3.01 4.72 -9.31
C ARG A 109 -2.37 3.38 -9.06
N ILE A 110 -3.19 2.35 -8.91
CA ILE A 110 -2.73 0.97 -8.73
C ILE A 110 -3.46 0.06 -9.70
N GLU A 111 -2.72 -0.46 -10.67
CA GLU A 111 -3.19 -1.56 -11.51
C GLU A 111 -2.97 -2.89 -10.78
N ASN A 112 -3.88 -3.85 -10.95
CA ASN A 112 -3.80 -5.17 -10.32
C ASN A 112 -3.69 -5.12 -8.78
N SER A 113 -4.34 -4.14 -8.14
CA SER A 113 -4.40 -4.00 -6.68
C SER A 113 -4.72 -5.34 -6.01
N PHE A 114 -3.85 -5.73 -5.06
CA PHE A 114 -3.98 -7.00 -4.35
C PHE A 114 -5.28 -7.07 -3.54
N ILE A 115 -5.72 -5.94 -2.95
CA ILE A 115 -6.96 -5.86 -2.18
C ILE A 115 -8.14 -6.03 -3.13
N ALA A 116 -8.20 -5.28 -4.22
CA ALA A 116 -9.33 -5.36 -5.14
C ALA A 116 -9.44 -6.75 -5.81
N ARG A 117 -8.30 -7.36 -6.14
CA ARG A 117 -8.23 -8.75 -6.66
C ARG A 117 -8.65 -9.78 -5.61
N GLY A 118 -8.21 -9.62 -4.37
CA GLY A 118 -8.58 -10.50 -3.27
C GLY A 118 -10.06 -10.39 -2.89
N TYR A 119 -10.60 -9.18 -2.89
CA TYR A 119 -11.99 -8.90 -2.55
C TYR A 119 -12.96 -9.51 -3.56
N GLY A 120 -12.62 -9.45 -4.84
CA GLY A 120 -13.42 -9.95 -5.97
C GLY A 120 -13.68 -8.84 -6.99
N LYS A 121 -13.18 -9.01 -8.21
CA LYS A 121 -13.29 -7.99 -9.27
C LYS A 121 -14.74 -7.90 -9.76
N GLY A 122 -15.35 -6.72 -9.61
CA GLY A 122 -16.75 -6.46 -9.97
C GLY A 122 -17.78 -6.94 -8.94
N GLU A 123 -17.35 -7.44 -7.77
CA GLU A 123 -18.26 -7.90 -6.70
C GLU A 123 -18.68 -6.78 -5.74
N ALA A 124 -17.93 -5.69 -5.67
CA ALA A 124 -18.18 -4.60 -4.74
C ALA A 124 -19.10 -3.54 -5.35
N LYS A 125 -19.97 -2.94 -4.52
CA LYS A 125 -20.79 -1.78 -4.91
C LYS A 125 -20.09 -0.44 -4.64
N LYS A 126 -19.10 -0.44 -3.76
CA LYS A 126 -18.32 0.72 -3.31
C LYS A 126 -16.82 0.40 -3.41
N PRO A 127 -15.95 1.41 -3.41
CA PRO A 127 -14.51 1.22 -3.19
C PRO A 127 -14.24 0.45 -1.89
N VAL A 128 -13.18 -0.35 -1.85
CA VAL A 128 -12.88 -1.30 -0.76
C VAL A 128 -11.41 -1.29 -0.33
N CYS A 129 -10.54 -0.55 -1.02
CA CYS A 129 -9.10 -0.58 -0.75
C CYS A 129 -8.70 0.36 0.39
N HIS A 130 -9.43 0.33 1.51
CA HIS A 130 -9.25 1.27 2.62
C HIS A 130 -7.84 1.23 3.23
N PHE A 131 -7.24 0.04 3.31
CA PHE A 131 -5.84 -0.09 3.73
C PHE A 131 -4.88 0.63 2.77
N LEU A 132 -5.11 0.55 1.46
CA LEU A 132 -4.30 1.28 0.48
C LEU A 132 -4.61 2.79 0.48
N CYS A 133 -5.79 3.23 0.93
CA CYS A 133 -6.04 4.66 1.16
C CYS A 133 -5.12 5.20 2.26
N GLY A 134 -5.09 4.55 3.44
CA GLY A 134 -4.22 4.99 4.54
C GLY A 134 -2.73 4.89 4.19
N TYR A 135 -2.36 3.84 3.46
CA TYR A 135 -1.01 3.69 2.92
C TYR A 135 -0.62 4.84 1.98
N SER A 136 -1.52 5.15 1.03
CA SER A 136 -1.33 6.25 0.08
C SER A 136 -1.28 7.61 0.76
N ALA A 137 -2.05 7.81 1.85
CA ALA A 137 -1.99 9.03 2.64
C ALA A 137 -0.59 9.25 3.23
N SER A 138 0.03 8.19 3.76
CA SER A 138 1.41 8.27 4.28
C SER A 138 2.41 8.57 3.18
N LEU A 139 2.30 7.92 2.03
CA LEU A 139 3.18 8.18 0.88
C LEU A 139 3.06 9.62 0.37
N ILE A 140 1.84 10.12 0.20
CA ILE A 140 1.63 11.49 -0.27
C ILE A 140 2.10 12.49 0.79
N THR A 141 1.80 12.27 2.07
CA THR A 141 2.26 13.14 3.15
C THR A 141 3.78 13.25 3.21
N GLU A 142 4.52 12.15 3.02
CA GLU A 142 5.98 12.19 2.92
C GLU A 142 6.43 13.05 1.73
N LEU A 143 5.84 12.82 0.55
CA LEU A 143 6.24 13.50 -0.68
C LEU A 143 5.95 15.00 -0.70
N ILE A 144 4.91 15.48 0.01
CA ILE A 144 4.54 16.91 0.02
C ILE A 144 4.84 17.62 1.35
N ASP A 145 5.42 16.91 2.32
CA ASP A 145 5.66 17.39 3.70
C ASP A 145 4.41 18.05 4.33
N LYS A 146 3.24 17.41 4.14
CA LYS A 146 1.96 17.91 4.66
C LYS A 146 0.97 16.78 4.90
N GLU A 147 0.32 16.78 6.07
CA GLU A 147 -0.74 15.82 6.36
C GLU A 147 -1.92 15.97 5.39
N VAL A 148 -2.35 14.83 4.84
CA VAL A 148 -3.52 14.69 3.99
C VAL A 148 -4.31 13.46 4.37
N ASP A 149 -5.61 13.50 4.09
CA ASP A 149 -6.42 12.29 4.01
C ASP A 149 -6.48 11.82 2.55
N VAL A 150 -6.91 10.58 2.32
CA VAL A 150 -6.97 9.99 0.96
C VAL A 150 -8.26 9.22 0.78
N GLU A 151 -8.91 9.43 -0.36
CA GLU A 151 -10.09 8.68 -0.78
C GLU A 151 -9.82 7.85 -2.03
N GLU A 152 -10.42 6.66 -2.12
CA GLU A 152 -10.43 5.84 -3.34
C GLU A 152 -11.60 6.27 -4.25
N LYS A 153 -11.31 6.88 -5.40
CA LYS A 153 -12.33 7.35 -6.37
C LYS A 153 -12.72 6.28 -7.38
N LYS A 154 -11.75 5.44 -7.78
CA LYS A 154 -11.96 4.30 -8.69
C LYS A 154 -11.48 3.04 -8.01
N CYS A 155 -12.17 1.93 -8.23
CA CYS A 155 -11.84 0.65 -7.61
C CYS A 155 -12.10 -0.51 -8.56
N MET A 156 -11.10 -1.37 -8.74
CA MET A 156 -11.25 -2.56 -9.58
C MET A 156 -12.31 -3.53 -9.02
N ALA A 157 -12.51 -3.57 -7.69
CA ALA A 157 -13.55 -4.40 -7.08
C ALA A 157 -14.96 -3.92 -7.45
N LYS A 158 -15.11 -2.63 -7.80
CA LYS A 158 -16.36 -2.03 -8.33
C LYS A 158 -16.53 -2.25 -9.84
N GLY A 159 -15.47 -2.67 -10.53
CA GLY A 159 -15.44 -2.87 -11.98
C GLY A 159 -14.63 -1.84 -12.76
N ASP A 160 -13.98 -0.88 -12.08
CA ASP A 160 -13.07 0.07 -12.75
C ASP A 160 -11.81 -0.63 -13.28
N ARG A 161 -11.11 0.01 -14.23
CA ARG A 161 -9.89 -0.54 -14.84
C ARG A 161 -8.72 -0.65 -13.84
N TYR A 162 -8.62 0.30 -12.93
CA TYR A 162 -7.57 0.42 -11.90
C TYR A 162 -8.17 1.04 -10.63
N CYS A 163 -7.44 0.93 -9.52
CA CYS A 163 -7.74 1.67 -8.31
C CYS A 163 -7.09 3.06 -8.39
N GLU A 164 -7.80 4.11 -7.98
CA GLU A 164 -7.31 5.50 -7.98
C GLU A 164 -7.57 6.14 -6.63
N PHE A 165 -6.49 6.61 -6.01
CA PHE A 165 -6.45 7.21 -4.68
C PHE A 165 -6.05 8.67 -4.83
N ILE A 166 -6.82 9.59 -4.25
CA ILE A 166 -6.56 11.03 -4.35
C ILE A 166 -6.48 11.63 -2.96
N ALA A 167 -5.51 12.51 -2.76
CA ALA A 167 -5.44 13.31 -1.55
C ALA A 167 -6.66 14.25 -1.45
N VAL A 168 -7.24 14.30 -0.26
CA VAL A 168 -8.28 15.24 0.12
C VAL A 168 -7.78 16.07 1.30
N ASN A 169 -8.39 17.25 1.51
CA ASN A 169 -8.09 17.99 2.73
C ASN A 169 -8.65 17.20 3.92
N PRO A 170 -7.86 17.04 5.00
CA PRO A 170 -8.33 16.41 6.23
C PRO A 170 -9.44 17.25 6.91
#